data_AF-A0A9Q3JWU9-F1
#
_entry.id   AF-A0A9Q3JWU9-F1
#
_cell.length_a   1.000
_cell.length_b   1.000
_cell.length_c   1.000
_cell.angle_alpha   90.00
_cell.angle_beta   90.00
_cell.angle_gamma   90.00
#
_symmetry.space_group_name_H-M   'P 1'
#
loop_
_entity.id
_entity.type
_entity.pdbx_description
1 polymer ?
#
loop_
_entity_poly.entity_id
_entity_poly.type
_entity_poly.pdbx_seq_one_letter_code
_entity_poly.pdbx_strand_id
1 'polypeptide(L)'
;MIRRSCAYGLEFKDSDGFINDWCTLLPALELAYKISVHSSTGQTPAMLEKGWNPTLPADTLRKDLIDIHPTASSFKIMLDKVKLYAKQIMNDAFDYAKQKWDKSHKVPDFKVEDLVLVSTLNFNNIKGTKKLKDSYVGPFLIVALHGTNTFKWNLVVNWKINTPPFQ
;
A
#
# COMPACT_ATOMS: atom_id res chain seq x y z
N MET A 1 10.88 3.31 -24.08
CA MET A 1 11.25 4.52 -23.30
C MET A 1 10.20 4.73 -22.21
N ILE A 2 10.38 4.07 -21.06
CA ILE A 2 9.60 4.31 -19.84
C ILE A 2 10.65 4.63 -18.78
N ARG A 3 10.64 5.88 -18.31
CA ARG A 3 11.57 6.41 -17.31
C ARG A 3 11.28 5.71 -15.98
N ARG A 4 12.19 4.85 -15.54
CA ARG A 4 12.17 4.29 -14.18
C ARG A 4 13.07 5.17 -13.31
N SER A 5 12.47 6.14 -12.65
CA SER A 5 13.11 6.84 -11.55
C SER A 5 13.15 5.88 -10.35
N CYS A 6 14.30 5.22 -10.13
CA CYS A 6 14.64 4.76 -8.79
C CYS A 6 15.34 5.94 -8.10
N ALA A 7 14.73 6.42 -7.02
CA ALA A 7 15.20 7.55 -6.24
C ALA A 7 16.37 7.13 -5.33
N TYR A 8 17.51 6.78 -5.95
CA TYR A 8 18.79 6.66 -5.25
C TYR A 8 19.81 7.50 -6.01
N GLY A 9 19.87 8.79 -5.67
CA GLY A 9 20.87 9.75 -6.17
C GLY A 9 22.26 9.56 -5.56
N LEU A 10 22.64 8.32 -5.22
CA LEU A 10 23.99 7.93 -4.85
C LEU A 10 24.36 6.82 -5.82
N GLU A 11 25.09 7.16 -6.88
CA GLU A 11 25.59 6.17 -7.84
C GLU A 11 26.54 5.21 -7.12
N PHE A 12 26.04 4.05 -6.69
CA PHE A 12 26.87 2.88 -6.45
C PHE A 12 26.76 2.02 -7.72
N LYS A 13 27.71 2.23 -8.64
CA LYS A 13 27.86 1.40 -9.84
C LYS A 13 28.69 0.18 -9.46
N ASP A 14 28.04 -0.96 -9.24
CA ASP A 14 28.68 -2.22 -9.63
C ASP A 14 28.59 -2.30 -11.16
N SER A 15 29.68 -2.72 -11.77
CA SER A 15 30.05 -2.53 -13.18
C SER A 15 29.18 -3.23 -14.22
N ASP A 16 28.12 -3.93 -13.83
CA ASP A 16 27.36 -4.79 -14.74
C ASP A 16 25.87 -4.42 -14.79
N GLY A 17 25.35 -4.39 -16.03
CA GLY A 17 24.06 -3.82 -16.40
C GLY A 17 22.86 -4.25 -15.54
N PHE A 18 22.02 -3.25 -15.24
CA PHE A 18 20.78 -3.37 -14.49
C PHE A 18 19.85 -4.50 -14.97
N ILE A 19 19.67 -5.49 -14.10
CA ILE A 19 18.45 -6.29 -14.06
C ILE A 19 17.79 -5.95 -12.72
N ASN A 20 16.55 -5.45 -12.76
CA ASN A 20 15.72 -5.31 -11.57
C ASN A 20 15.32 -6.70 -11.08
N ASP A 21 16.28 -7.47 -10.56
CA ASP A 21 16.06 -8.83 -10.11
C ASP A 21 15.45 -8.81 -8.71
N TRP A 22 14.15 -8.50 -8.66
CA TRP A 22 13.36 -8.46 -7.45
C TRP A 22 13.45 -9.79 -6.68
N CYS A 23 13.65 -10.92 -7.37
CA CYS A 23 13.82 -12.22 -6.73
C CYS A 23 15.03 -12.26 -5.79
N THR A 24 16.15 -11.64 -6.17
CA THR A 24 17.35 -11.55 -5.31
C THR A 24 17.15 -10.65 -4.09
N LEU A 25 16.23 -9.68 -4.20
CA LEU A 25 15.91 -8.73 -3.13
C LEU A 25 14.82 -9.24 -2.18
N LEU A 26 14.11 -10.32 -2.53
CA LEU A 26 13.04 -10.88 -1.71
C LEU A 26 13.49 -11.22 -0.28
N PRO A 27 14.63 -11.89 -0.04
CA PRO A 27 15.05 -12.21 1.32
C PRO A 27 15.32 -10.96 2.16
N ALA A 28 15.89 -9.93 1.55
CA ALA A 28 16.13 -8.65 2.21
C ALA A 28 14.82 -7.92 2.54
N LEU A 29 13.84 -7.97 1.63
CA LEU A 29 12.51 -7.40 1.84
C LEU A 29 11.73 -8.14 2.93
N GLU A 30 11.78 -9.48 2.92
CA GLU A 30 11.15 -10.32 3.94
C GLU A 30 11.71 -9.99 5.34
N LEU A 31 13.03 -9.89 5.45
CA LEU A 31 13.69 -9.48 6.69
C LEU A 31 13.24 -8.08 7.12
N ALA A 32 13.26 -7.11 6.20
CA ALA A 32 12.83 -5.73 6.49
C ALA A 32 11.38 -5.66 6.96
N TYR A 33 10.47 -6.44 6.35
CA TYR A 33 9.08 -6.52 6.76
C TYR A 33 8.93 -7.14 8.16
N LYS A 34 9.65 -8.24 8.44
CA LYS A 34 9.59 -8.95 9.73
C LYS A 34 10.07 -8.13 10.92
N ILE A 35 11.03 -7.22 10.71
CA ILE A 35 11.59 -6.36 11.76
C ILE A 35 10.95 -4.96 11.81
N SER A 36 10.10 -4.62 10.85
CA SER A 36 9.42 -3.32 10.84
C SER A 36 8.25 -3.33 11.82
N VAL A 37 8.08 -2.23 12.55
CA VAL A 37 6.95 -2.07 13.47
C VAL A 37 5.68 -1.85 12.67
N HIS A 38 4.67 -2.68 12.87
CA HIS A 38 3.39 -2.54 12.19
C HIS A 38 2.49 -1.54 12.93
N SER A 39 1.82 -0.65 12.19
CA SER A 39 1.01 0.45 12.76
C SER A 39 -0.16 -0.04 13.62
N SER A 40 -0.79 -1.15 13.25
CA SER A 40 -1.96 -1.68 13.98
C SER A 40 -1.61 -2.38 15.29
N THR A 41 -0.45 -3.04 15.38
CA THR A 41 -0.06 -3.85 16.55
C THR A 41 0.98 -3.17 17.43
N GLY A 42 1.69 -2.17 16.89
CA GLY A 42 2.81 -1.53 17.58
C GLY A 42 4.01 -2.45 17.82
N GLN A 43 3.99 -3.68 17.28
CA GLN A 43 5.06 -4.67 17.41
C GLN A 43 5.52 -5.15 16.04
N THR A 44 6.72 -5.72 16.00
CA THR A 44 7.29 -6.34 14.79
C THR A 44 6.71 -7.75 14.61
N PRO A 45 6.46 -8.20 13.36
CA PRO A 45 6.01 -9.57 13.12
C PRO A 45 6.93 -10.63 13.71
N ALA A 46 8.26 -10.44 13.65
CA ALA A 46 9.22 -11.37 14.25
C ALA A 46 9.07 -11.49 15.78
N MET A 47 8.74 -10.39 16.47
CA MET A 47 8.48 -10.41 17.90
C MET A 47 7.19 -11.17 18.21
N LEU A 48 6.14 -10.99 17.41
CA LEU A 48 4.85 -11.68 17.63
C LEU A 48 4.93 -13.17 17.31
N GLU A 49 5.65 -13.55 16.25
CA GLU A 49 5.77 -14.94 15.79
C GLU A 49 6.78 -15.73 16.64
N LYS A 50 7.94 -15.13 16.94
CA LYS A 50 9.10 -15.85 17.50
C LYS A 50 9.51 -15.35 18.89
N GLY A 51 8.99 -14.22 19.35
CA GLY A 51 9.36 -13.62 20.63
C GLY A 51 10.72 -12.90 20.63
N TRP A 52 11.37 -12.74 19.47
CA TRP A 52 12.66 -12.02 19.37
C TRP A 52 12.85 -11.38 18.00
N ASN A 53 13.64 -10.31 17.96
CA ASN A 53 14.05 -9.65 16.72
C ASN A 53 15.52 -9.95 16.42
N PRO A 54 15.89 -10.24 15.16
CA PRO A 54 17.28 -10.40 14.76
C PRO A 54 18.04 -9.07 14.85
N THR A 55 19.30 -9.13 15.28
CA THR A 55 20.21 -7.98 15.33
C THR A 55 20.77 -7.70 13.96
N LEU A 56 20.60 -6.48 13.43
CA LEU A 56 21.16 -6.11 12.13
C LEU A 56 22.59 -5.56 12.28
N PRO A 57 23.40 -5.59 11.20
CA PRO A 57 24.71 -4.92 11.15
C PRO A 57 24.66 -3.43 11.54
N ALA A 58 23.56 -2.76 11.21
CA ALA A 58 23.31 -1.37 11.59
C ALA A 58 23.15 -1.19 13.11
N ASP A 59 22.65 -2.19 13.82
CA ASP A 59 22.40 -2.16 15.27
C ASP A 59 23.66 -2.54 16.07
N THR A 60 24.55 -3.34 15.48
CA THR A 60 25.80 -3.79 16.12
C THR A 60 26.87 -2.71 16.27
N LEU A 61 26.79 -1.62 15.51
CA LEU A 61 27.71 -0.49 15.65
C LEU A 61 27.35 0.36 16.87
N ARG A 62 27.68 -0.15 18.05
CA ARG A 62 27.58 0.56 19.33
C ARG A 62 28.52 1.76 19.32
N LYS A 63 28.01 2.90 19.82
CA LYS A 63 28.78 4.15 19.97
C LYS A 63 29.85 4.04 21.06
N ASP A 64 29.75 3.02 21.90
CA ASP A 64 30.54 2.85 23.13
C ASP A 64 31.85 2.08 22.91
N LEU A 65 32.14 1.64 21.68
CA LEU A 65 33.44 1.04 21.36
C LEU A 65 34.48 2.14 21.16
N ILE A 66 35.55 2.04 21.94
CA ILE A 66 36.68 2.98 21.98
C ILE A 66 37.45 2.98 20.64
N ASP A 67 37.36 1.89 19.87
CA ASP A 67 38.05 1.74 18.59
C ASP A 67 37.11 1.14 17.55
N ILE A 68 36.59 1.96 16.64
CA ILE A 68 35.72 1.56 15.54
C ILE A 68 36.50 1.72 14.25
N HIS A 69 36.62 0.63 13.48
CA HIS A 69 37.29 0.68 12.18
C HIS A 69 36.68 1.76 11.28
N PRO A 70 37.47 2.63 10.63
CA PRO A 70 36.97 3.79 9.88
C PRO A 70 35.96 3.42 8.79
N THR A 71 36.11 2.25 8.16
CA THR A 71 35.14 1.73 7.17
C THR A 71 33.77 1.40 7.76
N ALA A 72 33.71 0.91 9.01
CA ALA A 72 32.45 0.61 9.66
C ALA A 72 31.70 1.91 10.01
N SER A 73 32.43 2.94 10.45
CA SER A 73 31.90 4.27 10.71
C SER A 73 31.36 4.94 9.44
N SER A 74 32.11 4.89 8.33
CA SER A 74 31.66 5.47 7.06
C SER A 74 30.43 4.75 6.50
N PHE A 75 30.38 3.42 6.63
CA PHE A 75 29.22 2.62 6.24
C PHE A 75 27.94 2.99 7.02
N LYS A 76 28.07 3.20 8.34
CA LYS A 76 26.93 3.66 9.17
C LYS A 76 26.38 5.00 8.70
N ILE A 77 27.28 5.97 8.49
CA ILE A 77 26.91 7.31 8.02
C ILE A 77 26.19 7.22 6.66
N MET A 78 26.69 6.37 5.76
CA MET A 78 26.03 6.12 4.47
C MET A 78 24.62 5.56 4.67
N LEU A 79 24.45 4.51 5.49
CA LEU A 79 23.13 3.92 5.76
C LEU A 79 22.15 4.92 6.39
N ASP A 80 22.60 5.72 7.33
CA ASP A 80 21.74 6.73 7.98
C ASP A 80 21.28 7.80 6.98
N LYS A 81 22.18 8.27 6.11
CA LYS A 81 21.83 9.20 5.02
C LYS A 81 20.80 8.59 4.07
N VAL A 82 21.00 7.33 3.66
CA VAL A 82 20.08 6.62 2.76
C VAL A 82 18.71 6.44 3.42
N LYS A 83 18.65 6.08 4.70
CA LYS A 83 17.39 5.94 5.45
C LYS A 83 16.63 7.26 5.54
N LEU A 84 17.32 8.36 5.86
CA LEU A 84 16.71 9.68 5.95
C LEU A 84 16.14 10.12 4.60
N TYR A 85 16.91 9.93 3.53
CA TYR A 85 16.48 10.25 2.18
C TYR A 85 15.27 9.42 1.73
N ALA A 86 15.29 8.10 1.98
CA ALA A 86 14.16 7.22 1.67
C ALA A 86 12.88 7.64 2.42
N LYS A 87 13.00 8.03 3.69
CA LYS A 87 11.88 8.54 4.48
C LYS A 87 11.30 9.85 3.90
N GLN A 88 12.16 10.76 3.44
CA GLN A 88 11.72 12.00 2.79
C GLN A 88 10.92 11.69 1.52
N ILE A 89 11.44 10.84 0.63
CA ILE A 89 10.74 10.45 -0.61
C ILE A 89 9.38 9.81 -0.32
N MET A 90 9.31 8.93 0.69
CA MET A 90 8.04 8.32 1.09
C MET A 90 7.04 9.39 1.55
N ASN A 91 7.46 10.33 2.40
CA ASN A 91 6.60 11.41 2.87
C ASN A 91 6.13 12.29 1.71
N ASP A 92 7.03 12.69 0.81
CA ASP A 92 6.69 13.50 -0.36
C ASP A 92 5.66 12.79 -1.26
N ALA A 93 5.81 11.47 -1.43
CA ALA A 93 4.87 10.65 -2.19
C ALA A 93 3.50 10.55 -1.51
N PHE A 94 3.47 10.38 -0.18
CA PHE A 94 2.23 10.38 0.59
C PHE A 94 1.52 11.73 0.52
N ASP A 95 2.26 12.83 0.68
CA ASP A 95 1.71 14.18 0.61
C ASP A 95 1.18 14.51 -0.78
N TYR A 96 1.91 14.11 -1.83
CA TYR A 96 1.44 14.25 -3.21
C TYR A 96 0.15 13.46 -3.45
N ALA A 97 0.09 12.20 -3.01
CA ALA A 97 -1.09 11.36 -3.15
C ALA A 97 -2.31 11.96 -2.42
N LYS A 98 -2.09 12.46 -1.19
CA LYS A 98 -3.11 13.13 -0.39
C LYS A 98 -3.63 14.40 -1.06
N GLN A 99 -2.74 15.31 -1.49
CA GLN A 99 -3.15 16.54 -2.17
C GLN A 99 -3.95 16.26 -3.44
N LYS A 100 -3.54 15.24 -4.21
CA LYS A 100 -4.26 14.85 -5.43
C LYS A 100 -5.62 14.26 -5.13
N TRP A 101 -5.72 13.44 -4.08
CA TRP A 101 -6.99 12.91 -3.60
C TRP A 101 -7.90 14.05 -3.14
N ASP A 102 -7.46 14.91 -2.22
CA ASP A 102 -8.24 16.02 -1.67
C ASP A 102 -8.75 16.99 -2.76
N LYS A 103 -7.94 17.23 -3.80
CA LYS A 103 -8.34 18.10 -4.92
C LYS A 103 -9.40 17.49 -5.84
N SER A 104 -9.32 16.18 -6.10
CA SER A 104 -10.21 15.51 -7.06
C SER A 104 -11.42 14.86 -6.39
N HIS A 105 -11.33 14.54 -5.11
CA HIS A 105 -12.33 13.78 -4.40
C HIS A 105 -13.50 14.69 -4.05
N LYS A 106 -14.66 14.39 -4.62
CA LYS A 106 -15.93 14.98 -4.22
C LYS A 106 -16.68 13.91 -3.47
N VAL A 107 -17.00 14.19 -2.20
CA VAL A 107 -17.86 13.30 -1.42
C VAL A 107 -19.28 13.44 -1.97
N PRO A 108 -19.85 12.39 -2.57
CA PRO A 108 -21.23 12.43 -3.03
C PRO A 108 -22.16 12.43 -1.82
N ASP A 109 -23.11 13.37 -1.78
CA ASP A 109 -24.18 13.38 -0.78
C ASP A 109 -25.32 12.49 -1.28
N PHE A 110 -25.57 11.40 -0.58
CA PHE A 110 -26.66 10.46 -0.88
C PHE A 110 -27.70 10.53 0.24
N LYS A 111 -28.97 10.60 -0.14
CA LYS A 111 -30.08 10.57 0.81
C LYS A 111 -30.81 9.23 0.76
N VAL A 112 -31.44 8.89 1.87
CA VAL A 112 -32.39 7.77 1.91
C VAL A 112 -33.51 8.09 0.92
N GLU A 113 -33.97 7.08 0.18
CA GLU A 113 -34.91 7.17 -0.96
C GLU A 113 -34.33 7.69 -2.29
N ASP A 114 -33.04 8.05 -2.37
CA ASP A 114 -32.43 8.39 -3.65
C ASP A 114 -32.28 7.16 -4.55
N LEU A 115 -32.40 7.40 -5.86
CA LEU A 115 -32.24 6.39 -6.91
C LEU A 115 -30.79 6.38 -7.41
N VAL A 116 -30.11 5.26 -7.27
CA VAL A 116 -28.71 5.08 -7.66
C VAL A 116 -28.51 3.95 -8.65
N LEU A 117 -27.50 4.12 -9.49
CA LEU A 117 -27.02 3.09 -10.41
C LEU A 117 -25.88 2.31 -9.74
N VAL A 118 -25.94 0.99 -9.80
CA VAL A 118 -24.93 0.10 -9.19
C VAL A 118 -24.11 -0.57 -10.29
N SER A 119 -22.80 -0.67 -10.09
CA SER A 119 -21.90 -1.26 -11.09
C SER A 119 -22.18 -2.75 -11.33
N THR A 120 -22.14 -3.15 -12.61
CA THR A 120 -22.41 -4.53 -13.06
C THR A 120 -21.30 -5.54 -12.78
N LEU A 121 -20.26 -5.14 -12.03
CA LEU A 121 -19.12 -6.01 -11.70
C LEU A 121 -19.53 -7.19 -10.82
N ASN A 122 -20.43 -6.98 -9.86
CA ASN A 122 -20.81 -8.00 -8.86
C ASN A 122 -22.12 -8.75 -9.20
N PHE A 123 -22.72 -8.48 -10.36
CA PHE A 123 -23.96 -9.10 -10.80
C PHE A 123 -23.69 -10.23 -11.79
N ASN A 124 -24.22 -11.42 -11.50
CA ASN A 124 -24.09 -12.60 -12.37
C ASN A 124 -25.29 -12.79 -13.30
N ASN A 125 -26.42 -12.13 -13.03
CA ASN A 125 -27.67 -12.35 -13.76
C ASN A 125 -27.83 -11.44 -15.01
N ILE A 126 -26.75 -10.76 -15.44
CA ILE A 126 -26.77 -9.90 -16.63
C ILE A 126 -26.33 -10.75 -17.82
N LYS A 127 -27.25 -10.99 -18.76
CA LYS A 127 -26.96 -11.72 -19.99
C LYS A 127 -26.07 -10.87 -20.91
N GLY A 128 -25.04 -11.49 -21.51
CA GLY A 128 -24.18 -10.86 -22.51
C GLY A 128 -22.68 -11.02 -22.24
N THR A 129 -21.86 -10.65 -23.21
CA THR A 129 -20.39 -10.65 -23.05
C THR A 129 -19.96 -9.43 -22.23
N LYS A 130 -18.87 -9.57 -21.45
CA LYS A 130 -18.36 -8.49 -20.56
C LYS A 130 -18.14 -7.15 -21.26
N LYS A 131 -17.90 -7.16 -22.58
CA LYS A 131 -17.64 -5.96 -23.40
C LYS A 131 -18.92 -5.28 -23.90
N LEU A 132 -20.03 -6.01 -24.01
CA LEU A 132 -21.30 -5.52 -24.55
C LEU A 132 -22.37 -5.30 -23.48
N LYS A 133 -22.10 -5.67 -22.22
CA LYS A 133 -23.00 -5.38 -21.10
C LYS A 133 -22.82 -3.94 -20.62
N ASP A 134 -23.90 -3.34 -20.14
CA ASP A 134 -23.86 -2.02 -19.50
C ASP A 134 -22.95 -2.05 -18.26
N SER A 135 -22.24 -0.94 -18.04
CA SER A 135 -21.33 -0.81 -16.88
C SER A 135 -22.10 -0.63 -15.56
N TYR A 136 -23.35 -0.19 -15.62
CA TYR A 136 -24.21 0.07 -14.46
C TYR A 136 -25.64 -0.43 -14.72
N VAL A 137 -26.30 -0.88 -13.65
CA VAL A 137 -27.70 -1.35 -13.63
C VAL A 137 -28.48 -0.66 -12.51
N GLY A 138 -29.80 -0.63 -12.63
CA GLY A 138 -30.68 0.13 -11.74
C GLY A 138 -31.36 1.26 -12.50
N PRO A 139 -32.34 1.94 -11.89
CA PRO A 139 -32.17 2.56 -10.58
C PRO A 139 -32.57 1.67 -9.39
N PHE A 140 -31.77 1.70 -8.34
CA PHE A 140 -32.06 1.08 -7.05
C PHE A 140 -32.24 2.13 -5.97
N LEU A 141 -33.11 1.85 -5.01
CA LEU A 141 -33.46 2.78 -3.94
C LEU A 141 -32.55 2.57 -2.73
N ILE A 142 -32.01 3.66 -2.19
CA ILE A 142 -31.23 3.65 -0.94
C ILE A 142 -32.18 3.49 0.26
N VAL A 143 -32.00 2.42 1.03
CA VAL A 143 -32.83 2.09 2.22
C VAL A 143 -32.23 2.65 3.50
N ALA A 144 -30.90 2.62 3.62
CA ALA A 144 -30.22 3.09 4.82
C ALA A 144 -28.79 3.55 4.51
N LEU A 145 -28.31 4.55 5.25
CA LEU A 145 -26.93 5.04 5.21
C LEU A 145 -26.18 4.47 6.42
N HIS A 146 -25.07 3.76 6.19
CA HIS A 146 -24.23 3.19 7.24
C HIS A 146 -22.93 3.98 7.46
N GLY A 147 -22.48 4.75 6.46
CA GLY A 147 -21.32 5.63 6.53
C GLY A 147 -21.31 6.62 5.36
N THR A 148 -20.28 7.45 5.27
CA THR A 148 -20.17 8.50 4.24
C THR A 148 -20.20 7.95 2.81
N ASN A 149 -19.59 6.79 2.57
CA ASN A 149 -19.56 6.12 1.26
C ASN A 149 -20.19 4.72 1.31
N THR A 150 -20.95 4.39 2.35
CA THR A 150 -21.52 3.05 2.54
C THR A 150 -23.01 3.14 2.81
N PHE A 151 -23.79 2.57 1.91
CA PHE A 151 -25.24 2.58 1.99
C PHE A 151 -25.81 1.22 1.63
N LYS A 152 -26.92 0.89 2.26
CA LYS A 152 -27.75 -0.27 1.96
C LYS A 152 -28.81 0.16 0.96
N TRP A 153 -28.93 -0.58 -0.12
CA TRP A 153 -29.92 -0.35 -1.17
C TRP A 153 -30.76 -1.60 -1.38
N ASN A 154 -31.98 -1.43 -1.88
CA ASN A 154 -32.91 -2.54 -2.09
C ASN A 154 -32.78 -3.13 -3.50
N LEU A 155 -32.70 -4.46 -3.58
CA LEU A 155 -32.73 -5.20 -4.82
C LEU A 155 -34.19 -5.50 -5.20
N VAL A 156 -34.63 -5.01 -6.35
CA VAL A 156 -35.88 -5.52 -6.94
C VAL A 156 -35.66 -6.98 -7.37
N VAL A 157 -36.66 -7.83 -7.13
CA VAL A 157 -36.68 -9.30 -6.99
C VAL A 157 -35.95 -10.13 -8.07
N ASN A 158 -35.47 -9.55 -9.17
CA ASN A 158 -34.86 -10.29 -10.29
C ASN A 158 -33.32 -10.27 -10.34
N TRP A 159 -32.65 -9.61 -9.40
CA TRP A 159 -31.18 -9.45 -9.40
C TRP A 159 -30.50 -10.34 -8.35
N LYS A 160 -29.59 -11.22 -8.78
CA LYS A 160 -28.73 -12.04 -7.90
C LYS A 160 -27.33 -11.43 -7.86
N ILE A 161 -26.85 -11.07 -6.67
CA ILE A 161 -25.48 -10.59 -6.42
C ILE A 161 -24.66 -11.71 -5.78
N ASN A 162 -23.41 -11.87 -6.20
CA ASN A 162 -22.42 -12.57 -5.36
C ASN A 162 -21.89 -11.55 -4.33
N THR A 163 -22.49 -11.48 -3.15
CA THR A 163 -21.86 -10.78 -2.03
C THR A 163 -20.68 -11.62 -1.54
N PRO A 164 -19.42 -11.17 -1.61
CA PRO A 164 -18.46 -11.66 -0.63
C PRO A 164 -18.99 -11.29 0.77
N PRO A 165 -18.82 -12.16 1.78
CA PRO A 165 -19.20 -11.81 3.14
C PRO A 165 -18.45 -10.52 3.51
N PHE A 166 -19.20 -9.46 3.82
CA PHE A 166 -18.64 -8.29 4.48
C PHE A 166 -18.18 -8.77 5.86
N GLN A 167 -16.86 -8.80 6.06
CA GLN A 167 -16.22 -9.09 7.33
C GLN A 167 -15.59 -7.80 7.87
#